data_AF-A0A2X4X8A4-F1
#
_entry.id   AF-A0A2X4X8A4-F1
#
_cell.length_a   1.000
_cell.length_b   1.000
_cell.length_c   1.000
_cell.angle_alpha   90.00
_cell.angle_beta   90.00
_cell.angle_gamma   90.00
#
_symmetry.space_group_name_H-M   'P 1'
#
loop_
_entity.id
_entity.type
_entity.pdbx_description
1 polymer ?
#
loop_
_entity_poly.entity_id
_entity_poly.type
_entity_poly.pdbx_seq_one_letter_code
_entity_poly.pdbx_strand_id
1 'polypeptide(L)'
;MKALKSILILIVLAAVGAAGYWYYTQRLPTYGSEGTFEITVGLLDPKTQQAMPKTPYYLVVIKDGEVDPAFKQPLFGVTDAEGRAAKIISRTQLNANDYVLVEKVGKGEYGKYFALLGTGNAIPLPNTKYTITGCGDIPEYKGTSNRQGYTVYYSATQACNIKMSIDWGSTIDGLLNQ
;
A
#
# COMPACT_ATOMS: atom_id res chain seq x y z
N MET A 1 -16.48 -42.04 21.68
CA MET A 1 -16.03 -40.96 22.60
C MET A 1 -14.79 -40.19 22.13
N LYS A 2 -13.79 -40.80 21.46
CA LYS A 2 -12.59 -40.08 20.97
C LYS A 2 -12.85 -39.09 19.82
N ALA A 3 -13.72 -39.45 18.87
CA ALA A 3 -14.04 -38.60 17.71
C ALA A 3 -14.73 -37.27 18.08
N LEU A 4 -15.58 -37.28 19.12
CA LEU A 4 -16.30 -36.08 19.59
C LEU A 4 -15.34 -35.04 20.18
N LYS A 5 -14.29 -35.49 20.89
CA LYS A 5 -13.25 -34.60 21.44
C LYS A 5 -12.41 -33.94 20.34
N SER A 6 -12.04 -34.67 19.29
CA SER A 6 -11.26 -34.11 18.17
C SER A 6 -12.03 -33.05 17.38
N ILE A 7 -13.35 -33.24 17.19
CA ILE A 7 -14.21 -32.26 16.53
C ILE A 7 -14.33 -30.98 17.38
N LEU A 8 -14.48 -31.13 18.69
CA LEU A 8 -14.57 -29.98 19.61
C LEU A 8 -13.28 -29.15 19.63
N ILE A 9 -12.12 -29.81 19.58
CA ILE A 9 -10.80 -29.15 19.52
C ILE A 9 -10.64 -28.35 18.21
N LEU A 10 -11.05 -28.92 17.07
CA LEU A 10 -11.00 -28.23 15.77
C LEU A 10 -11.92 -27.01 15.72
N ILE A 11 -13.13 -27.10 16.30
CA ILE A 11 -14.05 -25.96 16.37
C ILE A 11 -13.49 -24.84 17.24
N VAL A 12 -12.89 -25.17 18.39
CA VAL A 12 -12.27 -24.17 19.27
C VAL A 12 -11.07 -23.50 18.60
N LEU A 13 -10.20 -24.26 17.92
CA LEU A 13 -9.08 -23.71 17.16
C LEU A 13 -9.54 -22.81 16.00
N ALA A 14 -10.57 -23.23 15.26
CA ALA A 14 -11.16 -22.42 14.20
C ALA A 14 -11.81 -21.14 14.76
N ALA A 15 -12.48 -21.22 15.91
CA ALA A 15 -13.10 -20.06 16.57
C ALA A 15 -12.05 -19.07 17.10
N VAL A 16 -10.94 -19.55 17.66
CA VAL A 16 -9.83 -18.70 18.11
C VAL A 16 -9.11 -18.07 16.91
N GLY A 17 -8.88 -18.83 15.84
CA GLY A 17 -8.31 -18.30 14.59
C GLY A 17 -9.21 -17.25 13.93
N ALA A 18 -10.52 -17.50 13.90
CA ALA A 18 -11.51 -16.55 13.40
C ALA A 18 -11.61 -15.31 14.29
N ALA A 19 -11.67 -15.46 15.62
CA ALA A 19 -11.74 -14.34 16.55
C ALA A 19 -10.46 -13.47 16.52
N GLY A 20 -9.28 -14.10 16.40
CA GLY A 20 -8.01 -13.39 16.20
C GLY A 20 -8.00 -12.63 14.87
N TYR A 21 -8.42 -13.27 13.78
CA TYR A 21 -8.56 -12.63 12.48
C TYR A 21 -9.54 -11.44 12.52
N TRP A 22 -10.71 -11.61 13.15
CA TRP A 22 -11.70 -10.55 13.36
C TRP A 22 -11.17 -9.39 14.24
N TYR A 23 -10.38 -9.69 15.28
CA TYR A 23 -9.75 -8.70 16.15
C TYR A 23 -8.71 -7.86 15.41
N TYR A 24 -7.88 -8.48 14.56
CA TYR A 24 -6.92 -7.77 13.72
C TYR A 24 -7.58 -6.91 12.64
N THR A 25 -8.76 -7.30 12.13
CA THR A 25 -9.46 -6.52 11.11
C THR A 25 -10.15 -5.25 11.62
N GLN A 26 -10.30 -5.07 12.94
CA GLN A 26 -11.01 -3.90 13.50
C GLN A 26 -10.10 -2.80 14.07
N ARG A 27 -8.81 -3.08 14.29
CA ARG A 27 -7.86 -2.06 14.76
C ARG A 27 -6.87 -1.73 13.66
N LEU A 28 -6.86 -0.45 13.27
CA LEU A 28 -5.85 0.06 12.37
C LEU A 28 -4.45 -0.20 12.96
N PRO A 29 -3.54 -0.79 12.18
CA PRO A 29 -2.17 -0.95 12.64
C PRO A 29 -1.56 0.43 12.92
N THR A 30 -0.70 0.47 13.93
CA THR A 30 0.07 1.67 14.28
C THR A 30 1.47 1.53 13.69
N TYR A 31 1.93 2.56 12.99
CA TYR A 31 3.23 2.65 12.35
C TYR A 31 4.01 3.80 12.98
N GLY A 32 5.23 3.53 13.43
CA GLY A 32 5.89 4.40 14.40
C GLY A 32 5.60 3.93 15.83
N SER A 33 6.51 4.30 16.72
CA SER A 33 6.52 3.90 18.13
C SER A 33 6.63 5.09 19.06
N GLU A 34 7.06 6.24 18.56
CA GLU A 34 7.32 7.43 19.36
C GLU A 34 6.90 8.72 18.64
N GLY A 35 6.34 9.66 19.40
CA GLY A 35 5.97 10.96 18.85
C GLY A 35 4.70 11.55 19.47
N THR A 36 4.44 12.81 19.16
CA THR A 36 3.24 13.54 19.59
C THR A 36 2.25 13.78 18.45
N PHE A 37 2.67 13.58 17.20
CA PHE A 37 1.82 13.75 16.03
C PHE A 37 1.25 12.40 15.62
N GLU A 38 -0.08 12.30 15.56
CA GLU A 38 -0.80 11.15 15.04
C GLU A 38 -1.56 11.56 13.78
N ILE A 39 -1.37 10.80 12.69
CA ILE A 39 -2.21 10.91 11.50
C ILE A 39 -2.79 9.54 11.15
N THR A 40 -4.02 9.51 10.64
CA THR A 40 -4.58 8.30 10.04
C THR A 40 -4.49 8.44 8.53
N VAL A 41 -3.85 7.48 7.87
CA VAL A 41 -3.70 7.45 6.41
C VAL A 41 -4.62 6.41 5.80
N GLY A 42 -5.16 6.71 4.62
CA GLY A 42 -6.07 5.83 3.89
C GLY A 42 -5.72 5.75 2.41
N LEU A 43 -6.04 4.62 1.81
CA LEU A 43 -5.78 4.37 0.40
C LEU A 43 -6.97 4.86 -0.43
N LEU A 44 -6.67 5.66 -1.44
CA LEU A 44 -7.66 6.18 -2.39
C LEU A 44 -7.36 5.64 -3.78
N ASP A 45 -8.42 5.28 -4.51
CA ASP A 45 -8.31 4.94 -5.92
C ASP A 45 -7.83 6.18 -6.69
N PRO A 46 -6.73 6.09 -7.45
CA PRO A 46 -6.19 7.26 -8.14
C PRO A 46 -7.17 7.92 -9.12
N LYS A 47 -8.04 7.15 -9.77
CA LYS A 47 -8.98 7.66 -10.78
C LYS A 47 -10.22 8.27 -10.16
N THR A 48 -10.83 7.58 -9.20
CA THR A 48 -12.13 7.96 -8.63
C THR A 48 -12.01 8.77 -7.35
N GLN A 49 -10.82 8.78 -6.73
CA GLN A 49 -10.54 9.35 -5.41
C GLN A 49 -11.41 8.74 -4.30
N GLN A 50 -12.02 7.57 -4.55
CA GLN A 50 -12.81 6.85 -3.56
C GLN A 50 -11.90 6.01 -2.67
N ALA A 51 -12.32 5.82 -1.42
CA ALA A 51 -11.63 4.93 -0.50
C ALA A 51 -11.58 3.49 -1.04
N MET A 52 -10.45 2.82 -0.85
CA MET A 52 -10.22 1.44 -1.28
C MET A 52 -10.29 0.51 -0.06
N PRO A 53 -11.47 -0.04 0.30
CA PRO A 53 -11.59 -0.94 1.44
C PRO A 53 -11.01 -2.33 1.14
N LYS A 54 -10.57 -3.05 2.18
CA LYS A 54 -10.06 -4.44 2.09
C LYS A 54 -8.97 -4.63 1.03
N THR A 55 -8.16 -3.61 0.80
CA THR A 55 -7.16 -3.56 -0.26
C THR A 55 -5.76 -3.71 0.34
N PRO A 56 -4.94 -4.66 -0.15
CA PRO A 56 -3.55 -4.78 0.27
C PRO A 56 -2.76 -3.50 -0.02
N TYR A 57 -1.92 -3.06 0.92
CA TYR A 57 -1.15 -1.84 0.78
C TYR A 57 0.33 -2.02 1.13
N TYR A 58 1.12 -1.07 0.64
CA TYR A 58 2.49 -0.78 1.05
C TYR A 58 2.53 0.64 1.62
N LEU A 59 3.11 0.79 2.81
CA LEU A 59 3.31 2.08 3.48
C LEU A 59 4.76 2.24 3.94
N VAL A 60 5.39 3.36 3.60
CA VAL A 60 6.70 3.74 4.17
C VAL A 60 6.74 5.25 4.40
N VAL A 61 7.31 5.68 5.53
CA VAL A 61 7.60 7.09 5.79
C VAL A 61 8.95 7.42 5.16
N ILE A 62 9.00 8.47 4.35
CA ILE A 62 10.19 8.91 3.60
C ILE A 62 10.66 10.29 4.02
N LYS A 63 10.11 10.82 5.12
CA LYS A 63 10.46 12.14 5.63
C LYS A 63 11.92 12.21 6.07
N ASP A 64 12.62 13.22 5.56
CA ASP A 64 13.97 13.53 6.02
C ASP A 64 13.98 13.92 7.50
N GLY A 65 14.96 13.37 8.23
CA GLY A 65 15.15 13.65 9.65
C GLY A 65 14.23 12.88 10.59
N GLU A 66 13.30 12.06 10.06
CA GLU A 66 12.59 11.10 10.87
C GLU A 66 13.49 9.89 11.16
N VAL A 67 13.57 9.49 12.44
CA VAL A 67 14.55 8.52 12.93
C VAL A 67 13.93 7.36 13.70
N ASP A 68 12.61 7.33 13.86
CA ASP A 68 11.92 6.21 14.48
C ASP A 68 12.29 4.89 13.76
N PRO A 69 12.85 3.89 14.47
CA PRO A 69 13.25 2.62 13.87
C PRO A 69 12.14 1.90 13.13
N ALA A 70 10.87 2.11 13.52
CA ALA A 70 9.72 1.50 12.84
C ALA A 70 9.65 1.92 11.37
N PHE A 71 10.06 3.15 11.03
CA PHE A 71 10.00 3.66 9.66
C PHE A 71 11.12 3.16 8.75
N LYS A 72 12.12 2.44 9.30
CA LYS A 72 13.19 1.82 8.50
C LYS A 72 12.71 0.61 7.70
N GLN A 73 11.56 0.04 8.06
CA GLN A 73 10.97 -1.10 7.36
C GLN A 73 9.56 -0.74 6.90
N PRO A 74 9.22 -1.00 5.64
CA PRO A 74 7.87 -0.73 5.16
C PRO A 74 6.83 -1.53 5.94
N LEU A 75 5.67 -0.92 6.16
CA LEU A 75 4.50 -1.59 6.67
C LEU A 75 3.66 -2.14 5.51
N PHE A 76 3.33 -3.43 5.61
CA PHE A 76 2.39 -4.11 4.74
C PHE A 76 1.13 -4.45 5.51
N GLY A 77 -0.03 -4.32 4.86
CA GLY A 77 -1.30 -4.64 5.48
C GLY A 77 -2.44 -4.66 4.49
N VAL A 78 -3.65 -4.65 5.01
CA VAL A 78 -4.90 -4.55 4.25
C VAL A 78 -5.70 -3.41 4.86
N THR A 79 -6.27 -2.54 4.02
CA THR A 79 -7.12 -1.45 4.50
C THR A 79 -8.39 -1.98 5.15
N ASP A 80 -8.95 -1.21 6.09
CA ASP A 80 -10.19 -1.55 6.76
C ASP A 80 -11.43 -1.32 5.86
N ALA A 81 -12.63 -1.40 6.46
CA ALA A 81 -13.90 -1.22 5.74
C ALA A 81 -14.11 0.21 5.22
N GLU A 82 -13.40 1.19 5.78
CA GLU A 82 -13.43 2.59 5.37
C GLU A 82 -12.26 2.97 4.46
N GLY A 83 -11.40 2.01 4.08
CA GLY A 83 -10.21 2.26 3.26
C GLY A 83 -9.03 2.87 4.01
N ARG A 84 -9.06 2.89 5.35
CA ARG A 84 -7.95 3.37 6.17
C ARG A 84 -6.88 2.28 6.25
N ALA A 85 -5.60 2.67 6.16
CA ALA A 85 -4.47 1.76 6.11
C ALA A 85 -3.79 1.61 7.47
N ALA A 86 -3.43 2.73 8.10
CA ALA A 86 -2.69 2.74 9.35
C ALA A 86 -2.85 4.08 10.08
N LYS A 87 -2.55 4.06 11.38
CA LYS A 87 -2.21 5.24 12.15
C LYS A 87 -0.69 5.42 12.13
N ILE A 88 -0.21 6.61 11.82
CA ILE A 88 1.22 6.95 11.87
C ILE A 88 1.46 7.83 13.09
N ILE A 89 2.36 7.40 13.97
CA ILE A 89 2.84 8.19 15.11
C ILE A 89 4.24 8.67 14.79
N SER A 90 4.45 9.98 14.76
CA SER A 90 5.73 10.59 14.43
C SER A 90 6.08 11.73 15.39
N ARG A 91 7.39 11.93 15.58
CA ARG A 91 7.95 13.06 16.34
C ARG A 91 7.80 14.38 15.60
N THR A 92 7.53 14.35 14.30
CA THR A 92 7.35 15.53 13.46
C THR A 92 5.99 15.50 12.78
N GLN A 93 5.46 16.68 12.44
CA GLN A 93 4.21 16.73 11.68
C GLN A 93 4.46 16.20 10.27
N LEU A 94 3.73 15.14 9.88
CA LEU A 94 3.79 14.58 8.54
C LEU A 94 2.79 15.28 7.62
N ASN A 95 3.20 15.53 6.37
CA ASN A 95 2.31 15.92 5.29
C ASN A 95 2.17 14.79 4.25
N ALA A 96 1.34 14.99 3.23
CA ALA A 96 1.08 13.97 2.22
C ALA A 96 2.34 13.46 1.49
N ASN A 97 3.39 14.30 1.33
CA ASN A 97 4.63 13.94 0.63
C ASN A 97 5.67 13.25 1.53
N ASP A 98 5.41 13.15 2.84
CA ASP A 98 6.33 12.58 3.81
C ASP A 98 6.23 11.04 3.92
N TYR A 99 5.32 10.44 3.16
CA TYR A 99 5.13 8.99 3.10
C TYR A 99 4.71 8.53 1.70
N VAL A 100 4.92 7.25 1.44
CA VAL A 100 4.38 6.55 0.27
C VAL A 100 3.34 5.56 0.75
N LEU A 101 2.09 5.75 0.34
CA LEU A 101 0.99 4.82 0.54
C LEU A 101 0.41 4.43 -0.81
N VAL A 102 0.56 3.15 -1.17
CA VAL A 102 0.12 2.62 -2.47
C VAL A 102 -0.49 1.24 -2.32
N GLU A 103 -1.35 0.85 -3.26
CA GLU A 103 -1.84 -0.53 -3.38
C GLU A 103 -0.65 -1.48 -3.58
N LYS A 104 -0.70 -2.65 -2.93
CA LYS A 104 0.20 -3.77 -3.19
C LYS A 104 -0.49 -4.76 -4.12
N VAL A 105 0.14 -5.03 -5.26
CA VAL A 105 -0.36 -6.02 -6.23
C VAL A 105 0.61 -7.19 -6.36
N GLY A 106 0.07 -8.39 -6.60
CA GLY A 106 0.86 -9.62 -6.65
C GLY A 106 1.14 -10.23 -5.28
N LYS A 107 2.00 -11.24 -5.24
CA LYS A 107 2.32 -12.03 -4.03
C LYS A 107 3.82 -12.06 -3.79
N GLY A 108 4.22 -12.13 -2.52
CA GLY A 108 5.62 -12.22 -2.11
C GLY A 108 6.20 -10.90 -1.59
N GLU A 109 7.46 -11.01 -1.14
CA GLU A 109 8.21 -9.97 -0.44
C GLU A 109 9.05 -9.10 -1.39
N TYR A 110 9.43 -9.65 -2.56
CA TYR A 110 10.22 -8.91 -3.53
C TYR A 110 9.31 -7.99 -4.32
N GLY A 111 9.68 -6.72 -4.44
CA GLY A 111 8.87 -5.78 -5.21
C GLY A 111 9.42 -4.37 -5.15
N LYS A 112 8.76 -3.49 -5.88
CA LYS A 112 8.99 -2.04 -5.79
C LYS A 112 7.79 -1.29 -6.35
N TYR A 113 7.73 -0.02 -5.99
CA TYR A 113 6.94 0.99 -6.69
C TYR A 113 7.87 1.87 -7.55
N PHE A 114 7.29 2.67 -8.43
CA PHE A 114 7.99 3.72 -9.17
C PHE A 114 7.37 5.07 -8.84
N ALA A 115 8.21 6.11 -8.81
CA ALA A 115 7.77 7.49 -8.79
C ALA A 115 7.79 8.03 -10.23
N LEU A 116 6.63 8.46 -10.73
CA LEU A 116 6.51 9.11 -12.03
C LEU A 116 6.69 10.61 -11.84
N LEU A 117 7.78 11.13 -12.38
CA LEU A 117 8.17 12.53 -12.25
C LEU A 117 8.35 13.15 -13.64
N GLY A 118 8.01 14.43 -13.75
CA GLY A 118 8.23 15.22 -14.95
C GLY A 118 9.71 15.41 -15.27
N THR A 119 9.99 15.80 -16.51
CA THR A 119 11.36 16.12 -16.95
C THR A 119 11.74 17.54 -16.49
N GLY A 120 12.99 17.72 -16.05
CA GLY A 120 13.56 19.03 -15.69
C GLY A 120 13.30 19.48 -14.26
N ASN A 121 12.12 19.20 -13.70
CA ASN A 121 11.81 19.40 -12.28
C ASN A 121 11.10 18.14 -11.77
N ALA A 122 11.42 17.70 -10.55
CA ALA A 122 10.84 16.51 -9.89
C ALA A 122 9.36 16.72 -9.50
N ILE A 123 8.55 17.22 -10.43
CA ILE A 123 7.11 17.43 -10.28
C ILE A 123 6.44 16.07 -10.44
N PRO A 124 5.64 15.62 -9.46
CA PRO A 124 4.85 14.41 -9.59
C PRO A 124 3.95 14.40 -10.82
N LEU A 125 3.84 13.25 -11.48
CA LEU A 125 2.87 13.02 -12.56
C LEU A 125 1.67 12.23 -12.02
N PRO A 126 0.64 12.89 -11.46
CA PRO A 126 -0.56 12.22 -10.97
C PRO A 126 -1.43 11.72 -12.12
N ASN A 127 -2.32 10.77 -11.84
CA ASN A 127 -3.34 10.26 -12.77
C ASN A 127 -2.78 9.76 -14.11
N THR A 128 -1.50 9.43 -14.15
CA THR A 128 -0.78 8.99 -15.34
C THR A 128 -0.96 7.50 -15.50
N LYS A 129 -1.43 7.07 -16.68
CA LYS A 129 -1.59 5.65 -16.98
C LYS A 129 -0.22 5.00 -17.22
N TYR A 130 -0.03 3.82 -16.66
CA TYR A 130 1.21 3.06 -16.83
C TYR A 130 0.92 1.56 -16.94
N THR A 131 1.92 0.84 -17.45
CA THR A 131 1.98 -0.63 -17.45
C THR A 131 3.25 -1.08 -16.76
N ILE A 132 3.14 -2.04 -15.84
CA ILE A 132 4.26 -2.75 -15.23
C ILE A 132 4.27 -4.18 -15.79
N THR A 133 5.41 -4.64 -16.28
CA THR A 133 5.62 -6.02 -16.72
C THR A 133 6.68 -6.67 -15.83
N GLY A 134 6.41 -7.87 -15.32
CA GLY A 134 7.29 -8.53 -14.36
C GLY A 134 7.17 -10.05 -14.40
N CYS A 135 7.91 -10.71 -13.49
CA CYS A 135 7.96 -12.18 -13.40
C CYS A 135 6.98 -12.78 -12.38
N GLY A 136 6.14 -11.95 -11.74
CA GLY A 136 5.22 -12.42 -10.71
C GLY A 136 4.01 -13.15 -11.30
N ASP A 137 3.10 -13.58 -10.43
CA ASP A 137 1.81 -14.19 -10.80
C ASP A 137 0.98 -13.28 -11.73
N ILE A 138 1.29 -11.98 -11.76
CA ILE A 138 0.67 -10.97 -12.60
C ILE A 138 1.71 -10.53 -13.65
N PRO A 139 1.82 -11.19 -14.82
CA PRO A 139 2.88 -10.88 -15.79
C PRO A 139 2.80 -9.44 -16.31
N GLU A 140 1.61 -8.87 -16.39
CA GLU A 140 1.35 -7.48 -16.79
C GLU A 140 0.29 -6.85 -15.89
N TYR A 141 0.57 -5.66 -15.35
CA TYR A 141 -0.36 -4.86 -14.56
C TYR A 141 -0.51 -3.47 -15.17
N LYS A 142 -1.75 -3.04 -15.39
CA LYS A 142 -2.08 -1.69 -15.89
C LYS A 142 -2.67 -0.88 -14.75
N GLY A 143 -2.11 0.30 -14.52
CA GLY A 143 -2.48 1.15 -13.39
C GLY A 143 -2.53 2.63 -13.73
N THR A 144 -2.83 3.41 -12.71
CA THR A 144 -2.82 4.88 -12.74
C THR A 144 -2.08 5.39 -11.52
N SER A 145 -1.20 6.39 -11.68
CA SER A 145 -0.41 6.91 -10.58
C SER A 145 -1.26 7.72 -9.60
N ASN A 146 -0.95 7.64 -8.32
CA ASN A 146 -1.64 8.41 -7.29
C ASN A 146 -1.29 9.92 -7.39
N ARG A 147 -1.87 10.75 -6.51
CA ARG A 147 -1.62 12.21 -6.49
C ARG A 147 -0.14 12.61 -6.35
N GLN A 148 0.68 11.75 -5.75
CA GLN A 148 2.11 11.95 -5.57
C GLN A 148 2.94 11.34 -6.71
N GLY A 149 2.30 10.85 -7.78
CA GLY A 149 2.97 10.24 -8.91
C GLY A 149 3.43 8.80 -8.67
N TYR A 150 3.07 8.16 -7.56
CA TYR A 150 3.49 6.79 -7.28
C TYR A 150 2.62 5.76 -8.01
N THR A 151 3.27 4.71 -8.51
CA THR A 151 2.60 3.49 -8.97
C THR A 151 2.22 2.59 -7.80
N VAL A 152 1.49 1.51 -8.07
CA VAL A 152 1.35 0.40 -7.11
C VAL A 152 2.72 -0.17 -6.72
N TYR A 153 2.80 -0.78 -5.54
CA TYR A 153 3.90 -1.67 -5.19
C TYR A 153 3.65 -3.02 -5.87
N TYR A 154 4.38 -3.27 -6.96
CA TYR A 154 4.30 -4.54 -7.68
C TYR A 154 5.20 -5.56 -7.01
N SER A 155 4.62 -6.71 -6.61
CA SER A 155 5.29 -7.74 -5.83
C SER A 155 5.30 -9.12 -6.48
N ALA A 156 6.39 -9.86 -6.24
CA ALA A 156 6.66 -11.20 -6.72
C ALA A 156 7.29 -12.08 -5.62
N THR A 157 7.14 -13.40 -5.76
CA THR A 157 7.66 -14.40 -4.81
C THR A 157 9.16 -14.62 -4.94
N GLN A 158 9.76 -14.19 -6.07
CA GLN A 158 11.19 -14.26 -6.34
C GLN A 158 11.68 -12.92 -6.90
N ALA A 159 12.95 -12.60 -6.65
CA ALA A 159 13.59 -11.42 -7.21
C ALA A 159 13.64 -11.51 -8.74
N CYS A 160 13.24 -10.44 -9.44
CA CYS A 160 13.33 -10.38 -10.88
C CYS A 160 13.29 -8.97 -11.44
N ASN A 161 13.60 -8.87 -12.73
CA ASN A 161 13.49 -7.63 -13.47
C ASN A 161 12.03 -7.29 -13.72
N ILE A 162 11.64 -6.08 -13.33
CA ILE A 162 10.36 -5.49 -13.70
C ILE A 162 10.61 -4.26 -14.56
N LYS A 163 9.78 -4.09 -15.59
CA LYS A 163 9.78 -2.94 -16.50
C LYS A 163 8.53 -2.12 -16.25
N MET A 164 8.64 -0.81 -16.40
CA MET A 164 7.50 0.10 -16.35
C MET A 164 7.52 0.98 -17.59
N SER A 165 6.36 1.16 -18.21
CA SER A 165 6.13 2.06 -19.33
C SER A 165 4.94 2.97 -19.06
N ILE A 166 5.09 4.25 -19.38
CA ILE A 166 4.01 5.24 -19.30
C ILE A 166 3.21 5.22 -20.61
N ASP A 167 1.89 5.28 -20.50
CA ASP A 167 1.00 5.48 -21.64
C ASP A 167 0.81 6.99 -21.89
N TRP A 168 1.72 7.55 -22.69
CA TRP A 168 1.75 8.97 -23.02
C TRP A 168 0.51 9.46 -23.78
N GLY A 169 -0.10 8.61 -24.60
CA GLY A 169 -1.25 8.98 -25.44
C GLY A 169 -2.44 9.45 -24.62
N SER A 170 -2.63 8.88 -23.42
CA SER A 170 -3.70 9.29 -22.49
C SER A 170 -3.28 10.31 -21.43
N THR A 171 -1.98 10.55 -21.28
CA THR A 171 -1.42 11.43 -20.23
C THR A 171 -1.40 12.89 -20.68
N ILE A 172 -1.14 13.16 -21.97
CA ILE A 172 -1.16 14.52 -22.53
C ILE A 172 -2.57 15.11 -22.50
N ASP A 173 -3.60 14.31 -22.83
CA ASP A 173 -5.00 14.75 -22.77
C ASP A 173 -5.43 15.12 -21.34
N GLY A 174 -4.87 14.48 -20.32
CA GLY A 174 -5.16 14.77 -18.91
C GLY A 174 -4.43 15.99 -18.34
N LEU A 175 -3.32 16.41 -18.97
CA LEU A 175 -2.55 17.61 -18.58
C LEU A 175 -3.07 18.88 -19.25
N LEU A 176 -3.68 18.76 -20.43
CA LEU A 176 -4.25 19.90 -21.17
C LEU A 176 -5.69 20.25 -20.77
N ASN A 177 -6.37 19.38 -20.01
CA ASN A 177 -7.76 19.53 -19.59
C ASN A 177 -7.95 19.73 -18.06
N GLN A 178 -6.86 20.05 -17.33
CA GLN A 178 -6.89 20.50 -15.93
C GLN A 178 -6.73 22.02 -15.86
#